data_AF-A0A9W4JRZ2-F1
#
_entry.id   AF-A0A9W4JRZ2-F1
#
_cell.length_a   1.000
_cell.length_b   1.000
_cell.length_c   1.000
_cell.angle_alpha   90.00
_cell.angle_beta   90.00
_cell.angle_gamma   90.00
#
_symmetry.space_group_name_H-M   'P 1'
#
loop_
_entity.id
_entity.type
_entity.pdbx_description
1 polymer ?
#
loop_
_entity_poly.entity_id
_entity_poly.type
_entity_poly.pdbx_seq_one_letter_code
_entity_poly.pdbx_strand_id
1 'polypeptide(L)'
;MHFTKTLASVAALSMTAYAAVPVASVQLQSWEQCDIGFPALGEPKFTADVAVTPLTCDKTTLNRDWSINNWSFKAHLDTKDAQLCRGVVIWNNEGCTGKPVHFLPFDHHSPIAEGQCLPDTLEPGYVSFKLACDEFPIDV
;
A
#
# COMPACT_ATOMS: atom_id res chain seq x y z
N MET A 1 -52.36 -0.42 -39.60
CA MET A 1 -51.65 0.82 -39.24
C MET A 1 -51.11 0.67 -37.82
N HIS A 2 -49.78 0.73 -37.68
CA HIS A 2 -49.01 1.19 -36.50
C HIS A 2 -49.10 0.35 -35.21
N PHE A 3 -48.04 0.06 -34.44
CA PHE A 3 -46.63 0.43 -34.46
C PHE A 3 -45.86 -0.47 -33.46
N THR A 4 -44.57 -0.67 -33.71
CA THR A 4 -43.51 -0.91 -32.72
C THR A 4 -43.35 -2.31 -32.09
N LYS A 5 -42.34 -3.04 -32.56
CA LYS A 5 -41.49 -3.85 -31.67
C LYS A 5 -40.02 -3.52 -31.94
N THR A 6 -39.40 -3.12 -30.86
CA THR A 6 -38.16 -2.38 -30.71
C THR A 6 -36.94 -3.21 -31.14
N LEU A 7 -36.00 -2.55 -31.82
CA LEU A 7 -34.70 -3.09 -32.20
C LEU A 7 -33.93 -3.53 -30.95
N ALA A 8 -33.60 -4.82 -30.86
CA ALA A 8 -32.67 -5.34 -29.86
C ALA A 8 -31.27 -4.79 -30.18
N SER A 9 -30.86 -3.78 -29.42
CA SER A 9 -29.50 -3.26 -29.47
C SER A 9 -28.58 -4.27 -28.80
N VAL A 10 -27.73 -4.92 -29.60
CA VAL A 10 -26.64 -5.76 -29.09
C VAL A 10 -25.66 -4.80 -28.40
N ALA A 11 -25.69 -4.77 -27.07
CA ALA A 11 -24.63 -4.14 -26.30
C ALA A 11 -23.36 -4.98 -26.53
N ALA A 12 -22.52 -4.52 -27.46
CA ALA A 12 -21.14 -4.95 -27.51
C ALA A 12 -20.52 -4.52 -26.17
N LEU A 13 -20.39 -5.46 -25.25
CA LEU A 13 -19.50 -5.31 -24.10
C LEU A 13 -18.10 -5.18 -24.71
N SER A 14 -17.68 -3.93 -24.90
CA SER A 14 -16.29 -3.59 -25.14
C SER A 14 -15.49 -4.24 -24.02
N MET A 15 -14.78 -5.33 -24.34
CA MET A 15 -13.74 -5.85 -23.50
C MET A 15 -12.62 -4.81 -23.49
N THR A 16 -12.82 -3.75 -22.71
CA THR A 16 -11.71 -2.94 -22.24
C THR A 16 -10.85 -3.91 -21.46
N ALA A 17 -9.71 -4.27 -22.04
CA ALA A 17 -8.63 -4.90 -21.31
C ALA A 17 -8.26 -3.92 -20.19
N TYR A 18 -8.93 -4.07 -19.04
CA TYR A 18 -8.47 -3.48 -17.81
C TYR A 18 -7.11 -4.13 -17.56
N ALA A 19 -6.03 -3.39 -17.78
CA ALA A 19 -4.78 -3.71 -17.12
C ALA A 19 -5.13 -3.91 -15.64
N ALA A 20 -4.81 -5.08 -15.09
CA ALA A 20 -5.14 -5.35 -13.71
C ALA A 20 -4.38 -4.32 -12.85
N VAL A 21 -5.11 -3.63 -11.98
CA VAL A 21 -4.54 -2.60 -11.13
C VAL A 21 -3.52 -3.28 -10.21
N PRO A 22 -2.28 -2.77 -10.10
CA PRO A 22 -1.32 -3.30 -9.14
C PRO A 22 -1.88 -3.22 -7.72
N VAL A 23 -1.89 -4.37 -7.04
CA VAL A 23 -2.29 -4.49 -5.62
C VAL A 23 -1.16 -5.16 -4.84
N ALA A 24 -0.89 -4.62 -3.65
CA ALA A 24 -0.03 -5.21 -2.64
C ALA A 24 -0.69 -5.12 -1.27
N SER A 25 -0.35 -6.03 -0.36
CA SER A 25 -0.77 -5.98 1.04
C SER A 25 0.40 -5.45 1.86
N VAL A 26 0.19 -4.36 2.58
CA VAL A 26 1.19 -3.76 3.47
C VAL A 26 0.80 -4.01 4.91
N GLN A 27 1.75 -4.53 5.68
CA GLN A 27 1.64 -4.72 7.12
C GLN A 27 2.49 -3.67 7.82
N LEU A 28 1.82 -2.79 8.57
CA LEU A 28 2.46 -1.96 9.59
C LEU A 28 2.70 -2.82 10.83
N GLN A 29 3.94 -2.86 11.30
CA GLN A 29 4.37 -3.65 12.45
C GLN A 29 4.87 -2.71 13.54
N SER A 30 4.39 -2.92 14.77
CA SER A 30 4.72 -2.11 15.95
C SER A 30 5.56 -2.94 16.91
N TRP A 31 6.64 -2.35 17.41
CA TRP A 31 7.64 -3.06 18.23
C TRP A 31 7.91 -2.32 19.52
N GLU A 32 8.05 -3.06 20.62
CA GLU A 32 8.51 -2.49 21.89
C GLU A 32 9.97 -2.05 21.78
N GLN A 33 10.79 -2.84 21.10
CA GLN A 33 12.17 -2.52 20.80
C GLN A 33 12.65 -3.33 19.59
N CYS A 34 13.35 -2.70 18.66
CA CYS A 34 14.15 -3.38 17.64
C CYS A 34 15.39 -2.55 17.28
N ASP A 35 16.36 -3.19 16.61
CA ASP A 35 17.60 -2.54 16.21
C ASP A 35 17.38 -1.64 14.98
N ILE A 36 17.32 -0.33 15.21
CA ILE A 36 17.06 0.67 14.16
C ILE A 36 18.04 0.52 12.98
N GLY A 37 17.49 0.47 11.76
CA GLY A 37 18.25 0.29 10.53
C GLY A 37 18.55 -1.17 10.17
N PHE A 38 18.19 -2.12 11.02
CA PHE A 38 18.27 -3.56 10.75
C PHE A 38 16.87 -4.16 10.55
N PRO A 39 16.72 -5.33 9.92
CA PRO A 39 15.47 -6.05 9.90
C PRO A 39 14.94 -6.27 11.31
N ALA A 40 13.66 -6.00 11.54
CA ALA A 40 13.03 -6.29 12.83
C ALA A 40 12.89 -7.81 12.99
N LEU A 41 13.45 -8.35 14.07
CA LEU A 41 13.45 -9.79 14.35
C LEU A 41 12.49 -10.10 15.51
N GLY A 42 11.74 -11.20 15.38
CA GLY A 42 10.80 -11.66 16.39
C GLY A 42 9.34 -11.42 15.99
N GLU A 43 8.45 -11.40 16.98
CA GLU A 43 7.02 -11.19 16.79
C GLU A 43 6.68 -9.72 17.10
N PRO A 44 6.07 -8.97 16.15
CA PRO A 44 5.63 -7.62 16.42
C PRO A 44 4.53 -7.63 17.47
N LYS A 45 4.49 -6.60 18.31
CA LYS A 45 3.47 -6.46 19.35
C LYS A 45 2.09 -6.22 18.75
N PHE A 46 2.04 -5.41 17.70
CA PHE A 46 0.82 -5.16 16.93
C PHE A 46 1.11 -5.16 15.45
N THR A 47 0.16 -5.65 14.67
CA THR A 47 0.16 -5.58 13.22
C THR A 47 -1.12 -4.95 12.72
N ALA A 48 -1.03 -4.23 11.61
CA ALA A 48 -2.19 -3.74 10.88
C ALA A 48 -1.94 -3.92 9.37
N ASP A 49 -2.82 -4.68 8.72
CA ASP A 49 -2.74 -4.96 7.29
C ASP A 49 -3.63 -4.02 6.49
N VAL A 50 -3.14 -3.57 5.33
CA VAL A 50 -3.87 -2.71 4.40
C VAL A 50 -3.55 -3.14 2.98
N ALA A 51 -4.59 -3.31 2.16
CA ALA A 51 -4.42 -3.49 0.72
C ALA A 51 -4.18 -2.11 0.09
N VAL A 52 -3.14 -2.00 -0.74
CA VAL A 52 -2.68 -0.74 -1.32
C VAL A 52 -2.66 -0.83 -2.84
N THR A 53 -3.01 0.28 -3.48
CA THR A 53 -2.97 0.41 -4.95
C THR A 53 -2.20 1.68 -5.35
N PRO A 54 -1.84 1.87 -6.65
CA PRO A 54 -1.28 3.14 -7.09
C PRO A 54 -2.36 4.23 -7.33
N LEU A 55 -3.64 3.91 -7.17
CA LEU A 55 -4.76 4.81 -7.46
C LEU A 55 -5.33 5.47 -6.20
N THR A 56 -5.25 4.77 -5.07
CA THR A 56 -5.87 5.15 -3.80
C THR A 56 -4.81 5.53 -2.77
N CYS A 57 -5.20 6.36 -1.81
CA CYS A 57 -4.41 6.63 -0.61
C CYS A 57 -4.99 5.77 0.51
N ASP A 58 -4.54 4.53 0.58
CA ASP A 58 -5.05 3.55 1.54
C ASP A 58 -4.38 3.79 2.90
N LYS A 59 -5.11 3.62 4.00
CA LYS A 59 -4.63 4.02 5.32
C LYS A 59 -5.01 3.04 6.42
N THR A 60 -4.21 3.03 7.46
CA THR A 60 -4.51 2.34 8.72
C THR A 60 -4.30 3.28 9.91
N THR A 61 -4.94 2.97 11.03
CA THR A 61 -4.77 3.72 12.27
C THR A 61 -3.48 3.30 12.97
N LEU A 62 -2.68 4.29 13.37
CA LEU A 62 -1.54 4.06 14.25
C LEU A 62 -2.02 3.95 15.69
N ASN A 63 -2.14 2.72 16.19
CA ASN A 63 -2.47 2.49 17.59
C ASN A 63 -1.20 2.64 18.43
N ARG A 64 -1.07 3.77 19.15
CA ARG A 64 0.07 4.01 20.03
C ARG A 64 -0.21 3.52 21.45
N ASP A 65 0.29 2.34 21.76
CA ASP A 65 0.53 1.89 23.13
C ASP A 65 1.84 2.55 23.63
N TRP A 66 1.90 2.97 24.90
CA TRP A 66 3.06 3.62 25.51
C TRP A 66 4.34 2.78 25.52
N SER A 67 4.20 1.47 25.31
CA SER A 67 5.32 0.52 25.24
C SER A 67 5.93 0.39 23.84
N ILE A 68 5.31 0.94 22.79
CA ILE A 68 5.83 0.87 21.42
C ILE A 68 6.87 1.97 21.21
N ASN A 69 8.08 1.57 20.81
CA ASN A 69 9.18 2.50 20.54
C ASN A 69 9.73 2.41 19.11
N ASN A 70 9.26 1.45 18.32
CA ASN A 70 9.75 1.22 16.96
C ASN A 70 8.66 0.70 16.03
N TRP A 71 8.90 0.88 14.73
CA TRP A 71 7.98 0.48 13.66
C TRP A 71 8.74 -0.21 12.54
N SER A 72 8.09 -1.10 11.81
CA SER A 72 8.58 -1.59 10.52
C SER A 72 7.41 -1.81 9.57
N PHE A 73 7.74 -1.97 8.29
CA PHE A 73 6.76 -2.23 7.26
C PHE A 73 7.14 -3.49 6.51
N LYS A 74 6.14 -4.31 6.19
CA LYS A 74 6.29 -5.46 5.30
C LYS A 74 5.27 -5.33 4.19
N ALA A 75 5.64 -5.70 2.97
CA ALA A 75 4.72 -5.70 1.84
C ALA A 75 4.75 -7.03 1.10
N HIS A 76 3.58 -7.46 0.65
CA HIS A 76 3.37 -8.64 -0.19
C HIS A 76 2.78 -8.20 -1.53
N LEU A 77 3.40 -8.62 -2.63
CA LEU A 77 2.92 -8.34 -3.98
C LEU A 77 1.79 -9.32 -4.33
N ASP A 78 0.53 -8.87 -4.20
CA ASP A 78 -0.65 -9.73 -4.36
C ASP A 78 -0.99 -10.00 -5.84
N THR A 79 -0.53 -9.11 -6.73
CA THR A 79 -0.75 -9.19 -8.18
C THR A 79 0.57 -9.21 -8.92
N LYS A 80 0.58 -9.79 -10.13
CA LYS A 80 1.77 -9.80 -10.99
C LYS A 80 2.20 -8.39 -11.39
N ASP A 81 1.24 -7.51 -11.63
CA ASP A 81 1.51 -6.13 -12.03
C ASP A 81 2.15 -5.31 -10.91
N ALA A 82 1.99 -5.71 -9.64
CA ALA A 82 2.71 -5.11 -8.52
C ALA A 82 4.23 -5.32 -8.58
N GLN A 83 4.73 -6.29 -9.36
CA GLN A 83 6.18 -6.46 -9.61
C GLN A 83 6.78 -5.36 -10.49
N LEU A 84 5.92 -4.61 -11.19
CA LEU A 84 6.31 -3.43 -11.98
C LEU A 84 6.40 -2.16 -11.12
N CYS A 85 6.02 -2.24 -9.85
CA CYS A 85 6.13 -1.13 -8.92
C CYS A 85 7.50 -1.11 -8.24
N ARG A 86 8.01 0.09 -7.97
CA ARG A 86 9.30 0.31 -7.31
C ARG A 86 9.24 0.14 -5.80
N GLY A 87 8.05 0.25 -5.20
CA GLY A 87 7.86 0.17 -3.76
C GLY A 87 6.55 0.76 -3.25
N VAL A 88 6.45 0.89 -1.93
CA VAL A 88 5.36 1.58 -1.23
C VAL A 88 5.88 2.92 -0.70
N VAL A 89 5.18 4.00 -1.02
CA VAL A 89 5.41 5.29 -0.37
C VAL A 89 4.49 5.41 0.83
N ILE A 90 5.04 5.91 1.95
CA ILE A 90 4.36 5.95 3.23
C ILE A 90 4.32 7.39 3.75
N TRP A 91 3.15 7.81 4.22
CA TRP A 91 2.92 9.11 4.84
C TRP A 91 2.33 8.94 6.24
N ASN A 92 2.67 9.85 7.15
CA ASN A 92 2.02 9.95 8.46
C ASN A 92 0.95 11.04 8.44
N ASN A 93 0.03 10.90 7.50
CA ASN A 93 -1.19 11.68 7.38
C ASN A 93 -2.24 10.84 6.65
N GLU A 94 -3.45 11.36 6.55
CA GLU A 94 -4.56 10.60 5.97
C GLU A 94 -4.69 10.65 4.45
N GLY A 95 -3.95 11.56 3.79
CA GLY A 95 -4.22 11.96 2.41
C GLY A 95 -3.08 11.74 1.43
N CYS A 96 -1.99 11.09 1.85
CA CYS A 96 -0.80 10.90 1.02
C CYS A 96 -0.28 12.22 0.43
N THR A 97 -0.34 13.29 1.25
CA THR A 97 0.01 14.65 0.81
C THR A 97 1.36 15.08 1.38
N GLY A 98 2.09 15.89 0.61
CA GLY A 98 3.36 16.45 1.00
C GLY A 98 4.47 15.41 1.10
N LYS A 99 5.46 15.68 1.96
CA LYS A 99 6.66 14.85 2.05
C LYS A 99 6.36 13.48 2.69
N PRO A 100 6.69 12.37 2.03
CA PRO A 100 6.57 11.04 2.63
C PRO A 100 7.55 10.86 3.79
N VAL A 101 7.15 10.06 4.77
CA VAL A 101 7.98 9.73 5.95
C VAL A 101 8.89 8.54 5.69
N HIS A 102 8.49 7.64 4.79
CA HIS A 102 9.27 6.47 4.43
C HIS A 102 8.96 5.98 3.01
N PHE A 103 9.89 5.21 2.46
CA PHE A 103 9.71 4.48 1.21
C PHE A 103 10.21 3.06 1.43
N LEU A 104 9.32 2.07 1.25
CA LEU A 104 9.67 0.65 1.30
C LEU A 104 9.94 0.17 -0.14
N PRO A 105 11.22 0.00 -0.53
CA PRO A 105 11.55 -0.45 -1.88
C PRO A 105 11.15 -1.92 -2.08
N PHE A 106 10.76 -2.26 -3.30
CA PHE A 106 10.59 -3.64 -3.73
C PHE A 106 11.86 -4.15 -4.40
N ASP A 107 12.18 -5.41 -4.13
CA ASP A 107 13.15 -6.17 -4.91
C ASP A 107 12.37 -6.95 -5.99
N HIS A 108 12.77 -6.80 -7.25
CA HIS A 108 12.14 -7.50 -8.38
C HIS A 108 12.30 -9.02 -8.31
N HIS A 109 13.16 -9.54 -7.43
CA HIS A 109 13.36 -10.98 -7.22
C HIS A 109 12.47 -11.58 -6.13
N SER A 110 11.77 -10.77 -5.33
CA SER A 110 10.97 -11.24 -4.20
C SER A 110 9.54 -10.71 -4.26
N PRO A 111 8.51 -11.57 -4.06
CA PRO A 111 7.13 -11.10 -3.88
C PRO A 111 6.91 -10.47 -2.49
N ILE A 112 7.94 -10.39 -1.66
CA ILE A 112 7.90 -9.87 -0.30
C ILE A 112 9.00 -8.82 -0.14
N ALA A 113 8.64 -7.63 0.33
CA ALA A 113 9.57 -6.62 0.77
C ALA A 113 9.50 -6.49 2.29
N GLU A 114 10.65 -6.60 2.96
CA GLU A 114 10.77 -6.44 4.40
C GLU A 114 11.55 -5.16 4.68
N GLY A 115 10.90 -4.24 5.39
CA GLY A 115 11.49 -2.98 5.82
C GLY A 115 12.41 -3.14 7.01
N GLN A 116 13.20 -2.10 7.24
CA GLN A 116 14.02 -1.98 8.44
C GLN A 116 13.19 -1.55 9.63
N CYS A 117 13.69 -1.83 10.83
CA CYS A 117 13.23 -1.21 12.05
C CYS A 117 13.49 0.30 12.01
N LEU A 118 12.46 1.07 12.32
CA LEU A 118 12.44 2.53 12.33
C LEU A 118 12.27 3.04 13.77
N PRO A 119 12.84 4.22 14.10
CA PRO A 119 12.57 4.88 15.38
C PRO A 119 11.10 5.28 15.52
N ASP A 120 10.66 5.61 16.75
CA ASP A 120 9.34 6.18 17.00
C ASP A 120 9.20 7.61 16.45
N THR A 121 9.03 7.73 15.13
CA THR A 121 8.83 9.01 14.43
C THR A 121 7.44 9.19 13.87
N LEU A 122 6.53 8.24 14.09
CA LEU A 122 5.15 8.30 13.60
C LEU A 122 4.25 8.88 14.68
N GLU A 123 3.59 9.99 14.38
CA GLU A 123 2.60 10.62 15.24
C GLU A 123 1.28 9.81 15.24
N PRO A 124 0.56 9.78 16.38
CA PRO A 124 -0.75 9.15 16.46
C PRO A 124 -1.73 9.67 15.40
N GLY A 125 -2.56 8.77 14.86
CA GLY A 125 -3.53 9.12 13.82
C GLY A 125 -3.53 8.07 12.70
N TYR A 126 -3.23 8.52 11.48
CA TYR A 126 -3.20 7.66 10.30
C TYR A 126 -1.81 7.53 9.71
N VAL A 127 -1.50 6.32 9.27
CA VAL A 127 -0.41 6.06 8.33
C VAL A 127 -1.06 5.64 7.02
N SER A 128 -0.70 6.32 5.94
CA SER A 128 -1.22 6.06 4.61
C SER A 128 -0.14 5.61 3.65
N PHE A 129 -0.58 4.90 2.62
CA PHE A 129 0.24 4.10 1.73
C PHE A 129 -0.25 4.27 0.29
N LYS A 130 0.69 4.29 -0.64
CA LYS A 130 0.40 4.25 -2.07
C LYS A 130 1.51 3.49 -2.79
N LEU A 131 1.14 2.67 -3.79
CA LEU A 131 2.14 2.02 -4.63
C LEU A 131 2.81 3.02 -5.57
N ALA A 132 4.13 2.97 -5.64
CA ALA A 132 4.93 3.71 -6.60
C ALA A 132 5.17 2.85 -7.84
N CYS A 133 4.35 3.00 -8.87
CA CYS A 133 4.49 2.27 -10.13
C CYS A 133 4.77 3.26 -11.27
N ASP A 134 5.54 2.84 -12.28
CA ASP A 134 5.99 3.74 -13.36
C ASP A 134 4.83 4.38 -14.15
N GLU A 135 3.73 3.65 -14.31
CA GLU A 135 2.56 4.09 -15.08
C GLU A 135 1.59 5.00 -14.29
N PHE A 136 1.85 5.20 -12.98
CA PHE A 136 0.96 5.95 -12.10
C PHE A 136 1.75 7.04 -11.35
N PRO A 137 1.68 8.31 -11.78
CA PRO A 137 2.35 9.41 -11.10
C PRO A 137 1.91 9.53 -9.63
N ILE A 138 2.87 9.81 -8.77
CA ILE A 138 2.60 10.21 -7.39
C ILE A 138 2.63 11.74 -7.36
N ASP A 139 1.50 12.34 -7.01
CA ASP A 139 1.41 13.77 -6.73
C ASP A 139 2.12 14.02 -5.38
N VAL A 140 3.29 14.67 -5.42
CA VAL A 140 4.12 14.98 -4.25
C VAL A 140 3.93 16.42 -3.83
#